data_AF-R4V3T2-F1
#
_entry.id   AF-R4V3T2-F1
#
_cell.length_a   1.000
_cell.length_b   1.000
_cell.length_c   1.000
_cell.angle_alpha   90.00
_cell.angle_beta   90.00
_cell.angle_gamma   90.00
#
_symmetry.space_group_name_H-M   'P 1'
#
loop_
_entity.id
_entity.type
_entity.pdbx_description
1 polymer ?
#
loop_
_entity_poly.entity_id
_entity_poly.type
_entity_poly.pdbx_seq_one_letter_code
_entity_poly.pdbx_strand_id
1 'polypeptide(L)'
;MGCGIATVKYLLFIFNLVFALCGLAILVAGALTYANIDKVDCYMDKVQNEVNISASPIALIVVGSIVFIIAFYGCCGAIRESHCMIVTFAVFLLVILIVEIAIGIVAFVNRDGENWERAVNESITEAFDKYPSTDATLNEEVNSLQHNLECCGVRGPTYWVDKGITQPPQGCCVNPDLQCVIYQDAHQVFQDGCVDKLISLLKDIGLLLGALAVAVGVVEITGVVFALCLASSIKNKERRGTV
;
A
#
# COMPACT_ATOMS: atom_id res chain seq x y z
N MET A 1 13.66 36.70 14.77
CA MET A 1 12.65 36.06 13.88
C MET A 1 11.30 36.61 14.28
N GLY A 2 10.40 36.89 13.34
CA GLY A 2 9.02 37.18 13.71
C GLY A 2 8.37 35.96 14.39
N CYS A 3 7.40 36.18 15.28
CA CYS A 3 6.73 35.13 16.06
C CYS A 3 6.19 34.00 15.16
N GLY A 4 5.59 34.32 14.01
CA GLY A 4 5.06 33.32 13.09
C GLY A 4 6.10 32.38 12.47
N ILE A 5 7.33 32.86 12.22
CA ILE A 5 8.40 32.02 11.61
C ILE A 5 8.96 31.05 12.65
N ALA A 6 9.02 31.46 13.92
CA ALA A 6 9.39 30.55 15.01
C ALA A 6 8.34 29.42 15.14
N THR A 7 7.05 29.75 15.10
CA THR A 7 5.97 28.75 15.12
C THR A 7 6.09 27.76 13.95
N VAL A 8 6.28 28.26 12.72
CA VAL A 8 6.47 27.41 11.53
C VAL A 8 7.69 26.48 11.68
N LYS A 9 8.80 26.99 12.22
CA LYS A 9 10.00 26.18 12.49
C LYS A 9 9.72 25.01 13.42
N TYR A 10 9.07 25.25 14.56
CA TYR A 10 8.78 24.19 15.53
C TYR A 10 7.72 23.21 15.03
N LEU A 11 6.70 23.68 14.31
CA LEU A 11 5.71 22.80 13.68
C LEU A 11 6.39 21.88 12.67
N LEU A 12 7.16 22.42 11.72
CA LEU A 12 7.89 21.62 10.73
C LEU A 12 8.82 20.61 11.40
N PHE A 13 9.53 21.01 12.46
CA PHE A 13 10.42 20.11 13.18
C PHE A 13 9.65 18.96 13.85
N ILE A 14 8.59 19.24 14.60
CA ILE A 14 7.84 18.22 15.33
C ILE A 14 7.16 17.25 14.36
N PHE A 15 6.49 17.75 13.33
CA PHE A 15 5.82 16.91 12.34
C PHE A 15 6.83 16.00 11.61
N ASN A 16 7.93 16.56 11.11
CA ASN A 16 8.95 15.74 10.46
C ASN A 16 9.64 14.78 11.43
N LEU A 17 9.75 15.11 12.72
CA LEU A 17 10.37 14.21 13.70
C LEU A 17 9.52 12.96 13.90
N VAL A 18 8.20 13.14 13.99
CA VAL A 18 7.25 12.02 14.04
C VAL A 18 7.39 11.16 12.79
N PHE A 19 7.39 11.76 11.59
CA PHE A 19 7.58 11.01 10.34
C PHE A 19 8.92 10.30 10.27
N ALA A 20 10.00 10.89 10.76
CA ALA A 20 11.31 10.25 10.81
C ALA A 20 11.29 9.02 11.73
N LEU A 21 10.67 9.13 12.92
CA LEU A 21 10.55 7.98 13.83
C LEU A 21 9.67 6.88 13.24
N CYS A 22 8.56 7.24 12.59
CA CYS A 22 7.71 6.28 11.88
C CYS A 22 8.47 5.59 10.73
N GLY A 23 9.18 6.35 9.89
CA GLY A 23 9.97 5.81 8.79
C GLY A 23 11.08 4.86 9.28
N LEU A 24 11.75 5.22 10.38
CA LEU A 24 12.74 4.37 11.01
C LEU A 24 12.11 3.07 11.56
N ALA A 25 10.95 3.16 12.21
CA ALA A 25 10.24 1.98 12.71
C ALA A 25 9.83 1.03 11.58
N ILE A 26 9.30 1.55 10.48
CA ILE A 26 8.94 0.76 9.28
C ILE A 26 10.17 0.10 8.66
N LEU A 27 11.28 0.85 8.54
CA LEU A 27 12.55 0.32 8.03
C LEU A 27 13.06 -0.84 8.90
N VAL A 28 13.07 -0.66 10.23
CA VAL A 28 13.51 -1.70 11.18
C VAL A 28 12.60 -2.92 11.10
N ALA A 29 11.28 -2.74 11.02
CA ALA A 29 10.33 -3.84 10.85
C ALA A 29 10.56 -4.61 9.54
N GLY A 30 10.78 -3.89 8.42
CA GLY A 30 11.13 -4.49 7.14
C GLY A 30 12.45 -5.26 7.17
N ALA A 31 13.47 -4.73 7.85
CA ALA A 31 14.76 -5.39 7.99
C ALA A 31 14.68 -6.65 8.87
N LEU A 32 13.92 -6.59 9.97
CA LEU A 32 13.72 -7.73 10.86
C LEU A 32 12.93 -8.86 10.18
N THR A 33 11.90 -8.52 9.42
CA THR A 33 11.11 -9.51 8.65
C THR A 33 11.95 -10.12 7.54
N TYR A 34 12.72 -9.32 6.79
CA TYR A 34 13.64 -9.82 5.76
C TYR A 34 14.71 -10.76 6.34
N ALA A 35 15.32 -10.41 7.48
CA ALA A 35 16.38 -11.20 8.10
C ALA A 35 15.90 -12.54 8.68
N ASN A 36 14.59 -12.68 8.93
CA ASN A 36 14.00 -13.88 9.51
C ASN A 36 13.06 -14.62 8.54
N ILE A 37 13.12 -14.32 7.23
CA ILE A 37 12.15 -14.85 6.25
C ILE A 37 12.03 -16.38 6.31
N ASP A 38 13.14 -17.11 6.44
CA ASP A 38 13.15 -18.58 6.57
C ASP A 38 12.54 -19.13 7.88
N LYS A 39 12.43 -18.29 8.92
CA LYS A 39 11.88 -18.65 10.24
C LYS A 39 10.45 -18.15 10.43
N VAL A 40 10.06 -17.11 9.70
CA VAL A 40 8.72 -16.52 9.75
C VAL A 40 7.68 -17.53 9.26
N ASP A 41 8.00 -18.33 8.23
CA ASP A 41 7.12 -19.41 7.76
C ASP A 41 6.73 -20.41 8.88
N CYS A 42 7.64 -20.66 9.83
CA CYS A 42 7.39 -21.54 10.99
C CYS A 42 6.64 -20.84 12.14
N TYR A 43 6.64 -19.50 12.18
CA TYR A 43 6.01 -18.71 13.23
C TYR A 43 4.58 -18.25 12.87
N MET A 44 4.29 -18.13 11.57
CA MET A 44 2.98 -17.66 11.08
C MET A 44 1.82 -18.61 11.38
N ASP A 45 2.09 -19.91 11.62
CA ASP A 45 1.10 -20.88 12.11
C ASP A 45 0.51 -20.50 13.50
N LYS A 46 1.15 -19.59 14.25
CA LYS A 46 0.68 -19.12 15.57
C LYS A 46 0.14 -17.70 15.62
N VAL A 47 0.24 -16.93 14.54
CA VAL A 47 -0.12 -15.48 14.49
C VAL A 47 -1.20 -15.21 13.44
N GLN A 48 -1.94 -16.23 13.02
CA GLN A 48 -2.84 -16.15 11.86
C GLN A 48 -4.17 -15.40 12.07
N ASN A 49 -4.41 -14.74 13.20
CA ASN A 49 -5.73 -14.16 13.45
C ASN A 49 -5.95 -12.67 13.12
N GLU A 50 -4.94 -11.82 12.89
CA GLU A 50 -5.26 -10.39 12.64
C GLU A 50 -4.38 -9.61 11.66
N VAL A 51 -3.30 -10.15 11.10
CA VAL A 51 -2.48 -9.34 10.17
C VAL A 51 -1.96 -10.13 8.99
N ASN A 52 -2.66 -9.98 7.86
CA ASN A 52 -2.22 -10.45 6.55
C ASN A 52 -1.08 -9.53 6.05
N ILE A 53 0.12 -9.64 6.62
CA ILE A 53 1.30 -8.89 6.18
C ILE A 53 1.94 -9.64 5.01
N SER A 54 1.24 -9.67 3.87
CA SER A 54 1.86 -9.95 2.56
C SER A 54 2.57 -8.69 2.03
N ALA A 55 3.20 -7.91 2.92
CA ALA A 55 4.05 -6.81 2.51
C ALA A 55 5.43 -7.41 2.25
N SER A 56 5.87 -7.41 0.98
CA SER A 56 7.25 -7.77 0.65
C SER A 56 8.20 -7.02 1.60
N PRO A 57 8.99 -7.70 2.45
CA PRO A 57 9.87 -7.04 3.42
C PRO A 57 10.79 -5.99 2.78
N ILE A 58 11.18 -6.24 1.53
CA ILE A 58 11.96 -5.33 0.69
C ILE A 58 11.19 -4.02 0.45
N ALA A 59 9.89 -4.08 0.15
CA ALA A 59 9.06 -2.89 -0.04
C ALA A 59 8.98 -2.03 1.23
N LEU A 60 8.85 -2.66 2.41
CA LEU A 60 8.87 -1.95 3.70
C LEU A 60 10.20 -1.24 3.93
N ILE A 61 11.33 -1.90 3.64
CA ILE A 61 12.66 -1.29 3.77
C ILE A 61 12.79 -0.08 2.85
N VAL A 62 12.38 -0.20 1.58
CA VAL A 62 12.47 0.89 0.59
C VAL A 62 11.59 2.08 0.99
N VAL A 63 10.31 1.83 1.28
CA VAL A 63 9.37 2.88 1.68
C VAL A 63 9.82 3.56 2.98
N GLY A 64 10.17 2.77 3.99
CA GLY A 64 10.66 3.29 5.27
C GLY A 64 11.92 4.15 5.13
N SER A 65 12.84 3.74 4.26
CA SER A 65 14.07 4.50 3.97
C SER A 65 13.78 5.85 3.31
N ILE A 66 12.89 5.88 2.31
CA ILE A 66 12.50 7.12 1.61
C ILE A 66 11.85 8.09 2.61
N VAL A 67 10.89 7.62 3.40
CA VAL A 67 10.19 8.43 4.42
C VAL A 67 11.19 8.99 5.42
N PHE A 68 12.10 8.14 5.95
CA PHE A 68 13.12 8.57 6.90
C PHE A 68 14.03 9.65 6.33
N ILE A 69 14.55 9.47 5.11
CA ILE A 69 15.47 10.43 4.47
C ILE A 69 14.78 11.79 4.27
N ILE A 70 13.56 11.81 3.72
CA ILE A 70 12.83 13.07 3.48
C ILE A 70 12.56 13.78 4.80
N ALA A 71 12.05 13.04 5.79
CA ALA A 71 11.76 13.58 7.11
C ALA A 71 13.03 14.08 7.84
N PHE A 72 14.17 13.40 7.65
CA PHE A 72 15.46 13.82 8.19
C PHE A 72 15.89 15.18 7.63
N TYR A 73 15.77 15.40 6.31
CA TYR A 73 16.04 16.71 5.70
C TYR A 73 15.10 17.80 6.23
N GLY A 74 13.81 17.49 6.44
CA GLY A 74 12.85 18.40 7.06
C GLY A 74 13.24 18.79 8.49
N CYS A 75 13.54 17.81 9.34
CA CYS A 75 13.94 18.02 10.74
C CYS A 75 15.25 18.78 10.86
N CYS A 76 16.32 18.25 10.25
CA CYS A 76 17.65 18.81 10.32
C CYS A 76 17.71 20.18 9.64
N GLY A 77 17.01 20.35 8.52
CA GLY A 77 16.85 21.64 7.86
C GLY A 77 16.22 22.67 8.79
N ALA A 78 15.09 22.33 9.42
CA ALA A 78 14.38 23.24 10.32
C ALA A 78 15.23 23.63 11.54
N ILE A 79 15.83 22.66 12.24
CA ILE A 79 16.55 22.93 13.49
C ILE A 79 17.91 23.60 13.27
N ARG A 80 18.66 23.17 12.25
CA ARG A 80 19.98 23.73 11.89
C ARG A 80 19.88 25.03 11.10
N GLU A 81 18.66 25.49 10.80
CA GLU A 81 18.39 26.65 9.96
C GLU A 81 19.19 26.61 8.64
N SER A 82 19.31 25.43 8.03
CA SER A 82 20.08 25.26 6.79
C SER A 82 19.20 25.44 5.58
N HIS A 83 19.48 26.49 4.79
CA HIS A 83 18.74 26.78 3.56
C HIS A 83 18.76 25.60 2.59
N CYS A 84 19.92 24.99 2.36
CA CYS A 84 20.07 23.87 1.42
C CYS A 84 19.19 22.68 1.83
N MET A 85 19.24 22.25 3.10
CA MET A 85 18.46 21.10 3.56
C MET A 85 16.94 21.32 3.48
N ILE A 86 16.45 22.51 3.84
CA ILE A 86 15.02 22.83 3.76
C ILE A 86 14.55 22.90 2.30
N VAL A 87 15.38 23.47 1.41
CA VAL A 87 15.05 23.49 -0.02
C VAL A 87 15.04 22.08 -0.59
N THR A 88 15.99 21.22 -0.23
CA THR A 88 15.98 19.81 -0.64
C THR A 88 14.73 19.09 -0.16
N PHE A 89 14.31 19.30 1.09
CA PHE A 89 13.04 18.79 1.61
C PHE A 89 11.83 19.27 0.77
N ALA A 90 11.77 20.56 0.46
CA ALA A 90 10.69 21.12 -0.38
C ALA A 90 10.70 20.53 -1.80
N VAL A 91 11.87 20.31 -2.40
CA VAL A 91 12.01 19.68 -3.71
C VAL A 91 11.51 18.24 -3.69
N PHE A 92 11.83 17.46 -2.65
CA PHE A 92 11.31 16.10 -2.51
C PHE A 92 9.78 16.07 -2.42
N LEU A 93 9.18 16.93 -1.59
CA LEU A 93 7.72 17.02 -1.51
C LEU A 93 7.09 17.44 -2.85
N LEU A 94 7.71 18.37 -3.58
CA LEU A 94 7.21 18.76 -4.90
C LEU A 94 7.29 17.62 -5.91
N VAL A 95 8.36 16.82 -5.89
CA VAL A 95 8.50 15.66 -6.78
C VAL A 95 7.43 14.61 -6.44
N ILE A 96 7.19 14.35 -5.15
CA ILE A 96 6.13 13.42 -4.73
C ILE A 96 4.76 13.92 -5.20
N LEU A 97 4.45 15.20 -4.99
CA LEU A 97 3.19 15.80 -5.44
C LEU A 97 2.99 15.66 -6.97
N ILE A 98 4.04 15.85 -7.76
CA ILE A 98 3.97 15.68 -9.23
C ILE A 98 3.69 14.22 -9.59
N VAL A 99 4.36 13.28 -8.91
CA VAL A 99 4.14 11.84 -9.10
C VAL A 99 2.72 11.45 -8.68
N GLU A 100 2.22 11.96 -7.56
CA GLU A 100 0.87 11.72 -7.07
C GLU A 100 -0.19 12.22 -8.06
N ILE A 101 -0.01 13.44 -8.60
CA ILE A 101 -0.87 13.99 -9.65
C ILE A 101 -0.81 13.12 -10.91
N ALA A 102 0.38 12.69 -11.34
CA ALA A 102 0.53 11.85 -12.52
C ALA A 102 -0.18 10.49 -12.35
N ILE A 103 -0.02 9.84 -11.19
CA ILE A 103 -0.72 8.60 -10.84
C ILE A 103 -2.23 8.85 -10.84
N GLY A 104 -2.70 9.94 -10.23
CA GLY A 104 -4.12 10.31 -10.20
C GLY A 104 -4.70 10.52 -11.60
N ILE A 105 -3.97 11.17 -12.50
CA ILE A 105 -4.39 11.34 -13.91
C ILE A 105 -4.47 9.98 -14.61
N VAL A 106 -3.45 9.13 -14.47
CA VAL A 106 -3.43 7.79 -15.09
C VAL A 106 -4.59 6.95 -14.56
N ALA A 107 -4.84 6.97 -13.24
CA ALA A 107 -5.95 6.28 -12.61
C ALA A 107 -7.30 6.80 -13.13
N PHE A 108 -7.46 8.12 -13.24
CA PHE A 108 -8.69 8.73 -13.74
C PHE A 108 -8.97 8.39 -15.21
N VAL A 109 -7.96 8.46 -16.08
CA VAL A 109 -8.10 8.14 -17.50
C VAL A 109 -8.43 6.67 -17.72
N ASN A 110 -7.87 5.78 -16.90
CA ASN A 110 -8.10 4.34 -17.01
C ASN A 110 -9.31 3.84 -16.19
N ARG A 111 -9.98 4.71 -15.43
CA ARG A 111 -11.11 4.30 -14.55
C ARG A 111 -12.25 3.61 -15.31
N ASP A 112 -12.51 4.08 -16.53
CA ASP A 112 -13.60 3.65 -17.40
C ASP A 112 -13.12 2.61 -18.44
N GLY A 113 -11.85 2.20 -18.38
CA GLY A 113 -11.25 1.31 -19.37
C GLY A 113 -11.41 -0.16 -19.02
N GLU A 114 -11.94 -0.97 -19.95
CA GLU A 114 -11.95 -2.44 -19.89
C GLU A 114 -10.54 -3.04 -19.70
N ASN A 115 -9.48 -2.26 -19.91
CA ASN A 115 -8.09 -2.70 -19.85
C ASN A 115 -7.67 -3.21 -18.47
N TRP A 116 -8.06 -2.54 -17.38
CA TRP A 116 -7.62 -2.96 -16.04
C TRP A 116 -8.48 -4.11 -15.52
N GLU A 117 -9.78 -4.12 -15.80
CA GLU A 117 -10.67 -5.25 -15.48
C GLU A 117 -10.24 -6.50 -16.23
N ARG A 118 -9.83 -6.36 -17.51
CA ARG A 118 -9.22 -7.44 -18.29
C ARG A 118 -7.91 -7.91 -17.69
N ALA A 119 -7.02 -7.01 -17.27
CA ALA A 119 -5.77 -7.38 -16.63
C ALA A 119 -6.00 -8.16 -15.32
N VAL A 120 -7.01 -7.78 -14.54
CA VAL A 120 -7.44 -8.52 -13.35
C VAL A 120 -7.97 -9.91 -13.75
N ASN A 121 -8.85 -9.97 -14.75
CA ASN A 121 -9.39 -11.23 -15.25
C ASN A 121 -8.28 -12.17 -15.73
N GLU A 122 -7.33 -11.68 -16.52
CA GLU A 122 -6.19 -12.44 -17.03
C GLU A 122 -5.30 -12.94 -15.88
N SER A 123 -4.98 -12.08 -14.91
CA SER A 123 -4.15 -12.45 -13.75
C SER A 123 -4.81 -13.52 -12.88
N ILE A 124 -6.11 -13.38 -12.59
CA ILE A 124 -6.87 -14.38 -11.81
C ILE A 124 -7.01 -15.68 -12.59
N THR A 125 -7.29 -15.60 -13.90
CA THR A 125 -7.39 -16.80 -14.74
C THR A 125 -6.07 -17.56 -14.77
N GLU A 126 -4.94 -16.86 -14.97
CA GLU A 126 -3.61 -17.49 -15.00
C GLU A 126 -3.25 -18.17 -13.66
N ALA A 127 -3.59 -17.54 -12.54
CA ALA A 127 -3.39 -18.13 -11.21
C ALA A 127 -4.26 -19.39 -11.02
N PHE A 128 -5.53 -19.34 -11.41
CA PHE A 128 -6.48 -20.45 -11.28
C PHE A 128 -6.21 -21.58 -12.28
N ASP A 129 -5.63 -21.29 -13.44
CA ASP A 129 -5.26 -22.28 -14.45
C ASP A 129 -4.13 -23.20 -13.99
N LYS A 130 -3.27 -22.73 -13.07
CA LYS A 130 -2.20 -23.52 -12.47
C LYS A 130 -2.70 -24.47 -11.38
N TYR A 131 -3.97 -24.38 -10.99
CA TYR A 131 -4.58 -25.24 -9.98
C TYR A 131 -5.21 -26.51 -10.61
N PRO A 132 -5.06 -27.70 -9.99
CA PRO A 132 -4.20 -27.99 -8.83
C PRO A 132 -2.71 -28.06 -9.23
N SER A 133 -1.86 -27.42 -8.42
CA SER A 133 -0.41 -27.37 -8.63
C SER A 133 0.33 -28.38 -7.75
N THR A 134 1.53 -28.79 -8.17
CA THR A 134 2.48 -29.50 -7.28
C THR A 134 3.07 -28.60 -6.19
N ASP A 135 2.97 -27.29 -6.38
CA ASP A 135 3.36 -26.29 -5.40
C ASP A 135 2.21 -26.03 -4.41
N ALA A 136 2.45 -26.37 -3.13
CA ALA A 136 1.47 -26.18 -2.07
C ALA A 136 1.13 -24.70 -1.85
N THR A 137 2.10 -23.79 -2.08
CA THR A 137 1.90 -22.35 -1.88
C THR A 137 0.87 -21.80 -2.87
N LEU A 138 0.96 -22.17 -4.15
CA LEU A 138 0.01 -21.76 -5.17
C LEU A 138 -1.41 -22.28 -4.88
N ASN A 139 -1.52 -23.47 -4.30
CA ASN A 139 -2.82 -24.02 -3.91
C ASN A 139 -3.42 -23.25 -2.72
N GLU A 140 -2.60 -22.89 -1.73
CA GLU A 140 -3.02 -22.07 -0.59
C GLU A 140 -3.40 -20.64 -1.00
N GLU A 141 -2.73 -20.05 -1.99
CA GLU A 141 -3.08 -18.74 -2.55
C GLU A 141 -4.48 -18.75 -3.18
N VAL A 142 -4.78 -19.75 -4.02
CA VAL A 142 -6.12 -19.91 -4.63
C VAL A 142 -7.18 -20.17 -3.55
N ASN A 143 -6.84 -20.93 -2.51
CA ASN A 143 -7.73 -21.21 -1.39
C ASN A 143 -8.04 -19.94 -0.59
N SER A 144 -6.99 -19.19 -0.21
CA SER A 144 -7.09 -17.97 0.58
C SER A 144 -7.80 -16.86 -0.18
N LEU A 145 -7.54 -16.73 -1.49
CA LEU A 145 -8.23 -15.73 -2.32
C LEU A 145 -9.75 -16.00 -2.34
N GLN A 146 -10.16 -17.25 -2.61
CA GLN A 146 -11.58 -17.61 -2.66
C GLN A 146 -12.27 -17.39 -1.32
N HIS A 147 -11.62 -17.76 -0.22
CA HIS A 147 -12.17 -17.59 1.11
C HIS A 147 -12.27 -16.10 1.50
N ASN A 148 -11.20 -15.33 1.31
CA ASN A 148 -11.13 -13.93 1.74
C ASN A 148 -12.04 -13.01 0.91
N LEU A 149 -12.29 -13.33 -0.36
CA LEU A 149 -13.19 -12.58 -1.23
C LEU A 149 -14.60 -13.15 -1.28
N GLU A 150 -14.87 -14.24 -0.53
CA GLU A 150 -16.14 -14.97 -0.55
C GLU A 150 -16.62 -15.25 -1.99
N CYS A 151 -15.72 -15.84 -2.79
CA CYS A 151 -15.91 -16.11 -4.21
C CYS A 151 -15.54 -17.55 -4.58
N CYS A 152 -16.02 -18.03 -5.72
CA CYS A 152 -15.65 -19.34 -6.23
C CYS A 152 -15.39 -19.30 -7.73
N GLY A 153 -14.22 -19.79 -8.13
CA GLY A 153 -13.80 -19.83 -9.52
C GLY A 153 -13.61 -18.44 -10.14
N VAL A 154 -13.16 -18.39 -11.40
CA VAL A 154 -12.84 -17.11 -12.06
C VAL A 154 -14.10 -16.25 -12.21
N ARG A 155 -15.19 -16.82 -12.75
CA ARG A 155 -16.49 -16.15 -12.97
C ARG A 155 -17.67 -16.85 -12.29
N GLY A 156 -17.37 -17.74 -11.35
CA GLY A 156 -18.37 -18.54 -10.65
C GLY A 156 -17.95 -20.00 -10.52
N PRO A 157 -18.71 -20.78 -9.70
CA PRO A 157 -18.35 -22.15 -9.34
C PRO A 157 -18.31 -23.12 -10.54
N THR A 158 -19.01 -22.80 -11.64
CA THR A 158 -18.96 -23.60 -12.88
C THR A 158 -17.57 -23.65 -13.50
N TYR A 159 -16.68 -22.70 -13.19
CA TYR A 159 -15.28 -22.73 -13.63
C TYR A 159 -14.58 -24.04 -13.24
N TRP A 160 -14.81 -24.52 -12.02
CA TRP A 160 -14.20 -25.76 -11.54
C TRP A 160 -14.80 -26.99 -12.21
N VAL A 161 -16.11 -26.97 -12.46
CA VAL A 161 -16.79 -28.01 -13.23
C VAL A 161 -16.20 -28.14 -14.64
N ASP A 162 -15.98 -27.02 -15.32
CA ASP A 162 -15.42 -27.00 -16.69
C ASP A 162 -13.99 -27.58 -16.72
N LYS A 163 -13.27 -27.50 -15.61
CA LYS A 163 -11.96 -28.13 -15.38
C LYS A 163 -12.04 -29.61 -14.98
N GLY A 164 -13.23 -30.18 -14.86
CA GLY A 164 -13.45 -31.54 -14.39
C GLY A 164 -13.32 -31.73 -12.88
N ILE A 165 -13.38 -30.63 -12.11
CA ILE A 165 -13.24 -30.60 -10.65
C ILE A 165 -14.63 -30.46 -10.02
N THR A 166 -15.16 -31.56 -9.48
CA THR A 166 -16.47 -31.57 -8.81
C THR A 166 -16.40 -31.20 -7.33
N GLN A 167 -15.23 -31.38 -6.71
CA GLN A 167 -14.88 -30.92 -5.36
C GLN A 167 -13.93 -29.73 -5.51
N PRO A 168 -14.43 -28.49 -5.40
CA PRO A 168 -13.62 -27.29 -5.58
C PRO A 168 -12.61 -27.13 -4.43
N PRO A 169 -11.64 -26.21 -4.54
CA PRO A 169 -10.76 -25.87 -3.44
C PRO A 169 -11.57 -25.48 -2.19
N GLN A 170 -11.08 -25.82 -0.99
CA GLN A 170 -11.81 -25.63 0.27
C GLN A 170 -12.26 -24.18 0.52
N GLY A 171 -11.52 -23.20 0.01
CA GLY A 171 -11.81 -21.77 0.13
C GLY A 171 -13.00 -21.31 -0.71
N CYS A 172 -13.46 -22.13 -1.67
CA CYS A 172 -14.74 -21.92 -2.35
C CYS A 172 -15.94 -22.31 -1.46
N CYS A 173 -15.72 -23.13 -0.43
CA CYS A 173 -16.81 -23.55 0.47
C CYS A 173 -17.17 -22.44 1.46
N VAL A 174 -18.47 -22.22 1.66
CA VAL A 174 -18.99 -21.27 2.67
C VAL A 174 -18.64 -21.71 4.08
N ASN A 175 -18.66 -23.03 4.32
CA ASN A 175 -18.24 -23.63 5.58
C ASN A 175 -16.98 -24.47 5.35
N PRO A 176 -15.79 -24.03 5.83
CA PRO A 176 -14.54 -24.73 5.60
C PRO A 176 -14.46 -26.09 6.32
N ASP A 177 -15.28 -26.34 7.33
CA ASP A 177 -15.31 -27.62 8.06
C ASP A 177 -16.04 -28.73 7.29
N LEU A 178 -16.75 -28.40 6.21
CA LEU A 178 -17.49 -29.34 5.37
C LEU A 178 -16.84 -29.47 3.99
N GLN A 179 -16.70 -30.71 3.51
CA GLN A 179 -16.42 -30.96 2.09
C GLN A 179 -17.64 -30.56 1.26
N CYS A 180 -17.55 -29.43 0.55
CA CYS A 180 -18.62 -28.96 -0.33
C CYS A 180 -18.52 -29.57 -1.74
N VAL A 181 -19.66 -29.78 -2.39
CA VAL A 181 -19.75 -30.32 -3.76
C VAL A 181 -20.69 -29.42 -4.57
N ILE A 182 -20.21 -28.93 -5.72
CA ILE A 182 -20.89 -27.89 -6.51
C ILE A 182 -22.32 -28.28 -6.91
N TYR A 183 -22.57 -29.56 -7.19
CA TYR A 183 -23.87 -30.07 -7.64
C TYR A 183 -24.81 -30.55 -6.54
N GLN A 184 -24.30 -30.70 -5.32
CA GLN A 184 -25.08 -31.28 -4.23
C GLN A 184 -25.95 -30.22 -3.56
N ASP A 185 -25.37 -29.05 -3.31
CA ASP A 185 -26.08 -27.89 -2.76
C ASP A 185 -25.35 -26.61 -3.17
N ALA A 186 -26.02 -25.76 -3.95
CA ALA A 186 -25.48 -24.48 -4.37
C ALA A 186 -25.20 -23.54 -3.18
N HIS A 187 -25.86 -23.73 -2.03
CA HIS A 187 -25.62 -22.90 -0.85
C HIS A 187 -24.31 -23.24 -0.11
N GLN A 188 -23.65 -24.35 -0.44
CA GLN A 188 -22.40 -24.76 0.20
C GLN A 188 -21.15 -24.13 -0.44
N VAL A 189 -21.30 -23.52 -1.62
CA VAL A 189 -20.21 -22.85 -2.35
C VAL A 189 -20.54 -21.38 -2.58
N PHE A 190 -19.52 -20.53 -2.58
CA PHE A 190 -19.69 -19.14 -3.00
C PHE A 190 -20.15 -19.10 -4.46
N GLN A 191 -21.12 -18.23 -4.75
CA GLN A 191 -21.73 -18.14 -6.08
C GLN A 191 -21.08 -17.08 -6.96
N ASP A 192 -20.49 -16.06 -6.34
CA ASP A 192 -19.86 -14.96 -7.06
C ASP A 192 -18.49 -15.37 -7.60
N GLY A 193 -18.16 -14.90 -8.80
CA GLY A 193 -16.83 -15.07 -9.39
C GLY A 193 -15.79 -14.19 -8.71
N CYS A 194 -14.56 -14.71 -8.60
CA CYS A 194 -13.48 -13.98 -7.95
C CYS A 194 -13.05 -12.73 -8.71
N VAL A 195 -13.19 -12.71 -10.04
CA VAL A 195 -12.91 -11.50 -10.84
C VAL A 195 -13.87 -10.38 -10.45
N ASP A 196 -15.17 -10.67 -10.38
CA ASP A 196 -16.20 -9.66 -10.09
C ASP A 196 -16.08 -9.14 -8.64
N LYS A 197 -15.87 -10.05 -7.67
CA LYS A 197 -15.62 -9.68 -6.27
C LYS A 197 -14.36 -8.82 -6.14
N LEU A 198 -13.25 -9.19 -6.78
CA LEU A 198 -12.02 -8.42 -6.72
C LEU A 198 -12.18 -7.03 -7.37
N ILE A 199 -12.86 -6.94 -8.51
CA ILE A 199 -13.15 -5.66 -9.17
C ILE A 199 -14.01 -4.77 -8.27
N SER A 200 -15.05 -5.33 -7.63
CA SER A 200 -15.89 -4.56 -6.68
C SER A 200 -15.08 -4.05 -5.48
N LEU A 201 -14.24 -4.90 -4.90
CA LEU A 201 -13.36 -4.55 -3.79
C LEU A 201 -12.36 -3.44 -4.20
N LEU A 202 -11.74 -3.56 -5.38
CA LEU A 202 -10.81 -2.54 -5.89
C LEU A 202 -11.50 -1.20 -6.17
N LYS A 203 -12.76 -1.21 -6.64
CA LYS A 203 -13.56 0.01 -6.83
C LYS A 203 -13.87 0.68 -5.49
N ASP A 204 -14.26 -0.10 -4.48
CA ASP A 204 -14.58 0.42 -3.15
C ASP A 204 -13.34 0.99 -2.44
N ILE A 205 -12.23 0.25 -2.46
CA ILE A 205 -10.94 0.71 -1.91
C ILE A 205 -10.40 1.92 -2.70
N GLY A 206 -10.66 1.98 -4.00
CA GLY A 206 -10.23 3.07 -4.86
C GLY A 206 -10.75 4.44 -4.42
N LEU A 207 -12.00 4.52 -3.93
CA LEU A 207 -12.56 5.76 -3.41
C LEU A 207 -11.81 6.23 -2.14
N LEU A 208 -11.55 5.30 -1.22
CA LEU A 208 -10.82 5.58 0.01
C LEU A 208 -9.39 6.01 -0.27
N LEU A 209 -8.68 5.30 -1.15
CA LEU A 209 -7.32 5.66 -1.57
C LEU A 209 -7.28 7.03 -2.25
N GLY A 210 -8.27 7.34 -3.10
CA GLY A 210 -8.40 8.66 -3.71
C GLY A 210 -8.56 9.78 -2.67
N ALA A 211 -9.39 9.56 -1.65
CA ALA A 211 -9.56 10.52 -0.56
C ALA A 211 -8.28 10.72 0.26
N LEU A 212 -7.55 9.63 0.56
CA LEU A 212 -6.26 9.69 1.25
C LEU A 212 -5.20 10.43 0.43
N ALA A 213 -5.12 10.18 -0.88
CA ALA A 213 -4.19 10.88 -1.77
C ALA A 213 -4.46 12.39 -1.78
N VAL A 214 -5.72 12.82 -1.88
CA VAL A 214 -6.05 14.26 -1.80
C VAL A 214 -5.63 14.86 -0.46
N ALA A 215 -5.84 14.14 0.65
CA ALA A 215 -5.40 14.60 1.97
C ALA A 215 -3.86 14.72 2.06
N VAL A 216 -3.12 13.76 1.52
CA VAL A 216 -1.65 13.79 1.44
C VAL A 216 -1.21 15.01 0.63
N GLY A 217 -1.74 15.22 -0.58
CA GLY A 217 -1.39 16.39 -1.40
C GLY A 217 -1.60 17.73 -0.69
N VAL A 218 -2.66 17.88 0.12
CA VAL A 218 -2.87 19.10 0.93
C VAL A 218 -1.78 19.28 1.99
N VAL A 219 -1.39 18.19 2.66
CA VAL A 219 -0.31 18.20 3.66
C VAL A 219 1.04 18.54 2.99
N GLU A 220 1.31 17.98 1.81
CA GLU A 220 2.53 18.25 1.04
C GLU A 220 2.63 19.72 0.62
N ILE A 221 1.56 20.28 0.05
CA ILE A 221 1.51 21.70 -0.34
C ILE A 221 1.77 22.59 0.88
N THR A 222 1.15 22.27 2.01
CA THR A 222 1.35 23.01 3.27
C THR A 222 2.81 22.91 3.73
N GLY A 223 3.39 21.70 3.66
CA GLY A 223 4.80 21.44 3.95
C GLY A 223 5.76 22.23 3.06
N VAL A 224 5.50 22.28 1.75
CA VAL A 224 6.28 23.06 0.78
C VAL A 224 6.18 24.55 1.09
N VAL A 225 4.98 25.09 1.33
CA VAL A 225 4.79 26.51 1.67
C VAL A 225 5.57 26.86 2.93
N PHE A 226 5.44 26.06 4.00
CA PHE A 226 6.17 26.27 5.24
C PHE A 226 7.69 26.17 5.06
N ALA A 227 8.17 25.18 4.30
CA ALA A 227 9.58 25.01 4.00
C ALA A 227 10.14 26.21 3.23
N LEU A 228 9.44 26.68 2.17
CA LEU A 228 9.87 27.83 1.38
C LEU A 228 9.82 29.14 2.15
N CYS A 229 8.81 29.33 3.02
CA CYS A 229 8.74 30.47 3.94
C CYS A 229 9.94 30.47 4.91
N LEU A 230 10.27 29.30 5.48
CA LEU A 230 11.40 29.16 6.40
C LEU A 230 12.74 29.36 5.68
N ALA A 231 12.92 28.76 4.51
CA ALA A 231 14.11 28.93 3.67
C ALA A 231 14.29 30.40 3.27
N SER A 232 13.23 31.08 2.85
CA SER A 232 13.26 32.51 2.52
C SER A 232 13.63 33.36 3.73
N SER A 233 13.10 33.02 4.91
CA SER A 233 13.49 33.70 6.15
C SER A 233 14.96 33.50 6.48
N ILE A 234 15.49 32.29 6.31
CA ILE A 234 16.90 31.96 6.57
C ILE A 234 17.78 32.75 5.60
N LYS A 235 17.49 32.70 4.30
CA LYS A 235 18.23 33.45 3.28
C LYS A 235 18.18 34.96 3.51
N ASN A 236 17.05 35.48 3.97
CA ASN A 236 16.91 36.89 4.30
C ASN A 236 17.69 37.29 5.56
N LYS A 237 17.81 36.40 6.55
CA LYS A 237 18.72 36.62 7.69
C LYS A 237 20.17 36.65 7.21
N GLU A 238 20.60 35.65 6.42
CA GLU A 238 21.95 35.57 5.86
C GLU A 238 22.32 36.84 5.06
N ARG A 239 21.38 37.38 4.25
CA ARG A 239 21.59 38.62 3.49
C ARG A 239 21.63 39.90 4.34
N ARG A 240 20.99 39.95 5.51
CA ARG A 240 20.86 41.16 6.35
C ARG A 240 22.05 41.40 7.29
N GLY A 241 23.11 40.59 7.20
CA GLY A 241 24.22 40.55 8.17
C GLY A 241 24.01 39.38 9.12
N THR A 242 25.00 38.57 9.45
CA THR A 242 26.45 38.77 9.61
C THR A 242 27.10 37.38 9.57
N VAL A 243 28.37 37.30 9.16
CA VAL A 243 29.26 36.14 9.40
C VAL A 243 29.10 35.64 10.84
#